data_AF-A0A8B7A7Q3-F1
#
_entry.id   AF-A0A8B7A7Q3-F1
#
_cell.length_a   1.000
_cell.length_b   1.000
_cell.length_c   1.000
_cell.angle_alpha   90.00
_cell.angle_beta   90.00
_cell.angle_gamma   90.00
#
_symmetry.space_group_name_H-M   'P 1'
#
loop_
_entity.id
_entity.type
_entity.pdbx_description
1 polymer ?
#
loop_
_entity_poly.entity_id
_entity_poly.type
_entity_poly.pdbx_seq_one_letter_code
_entity_poly.pdbx_strand_id
1 'polypeptide(L)'
;MNASEFRKTGKEMVDYVADYLEGIEERQVYPDVEPGYLRPLIPTTAPQEPDTFEDIMIDVEKIIMPGVTHWHSPHFFAYFPTASSYPAMLADMLCGAIGCIGFSWAASPACTELETVMMDWLGKMLELPEVFLAGRNSEGGGVIQVVATLGTTSCCSFDNLLEVGPICNWENMWLHIDAAYAGSAFICPEFRHLLNGVEFADSFNFNPHKWLLVNFDCSAMWVKKRSTLTGAFKMDPLYLKHSHQDSGLITDYRHWQLPLGRRFRSLKMWFVFRMYGVKGLQAYIRKHVQLSHEFEALVRQDPCFEICAEVTLGLVCFRLKGSNKLNEALLEKINNARKIHLVPCHLRDKFVLRFAICSRTVESAHIQHAWKHIRELATQLLQARKE
;
A
#
# COMPACT_ATOMS: atom_id res chain seq x y z
N MET A 1 3.87 31.66 -20.24
CA MET A 1 3.60 31.04 -21.54
C MET A 1 2.13 31.27 -21.93
N ASN A 2 1.86 31.78 -23.12
CA ASN A 2 0.52 31.93 -23.70
C ASN A 2 0.19 30.80 -24.70
N ALA A 3 -1.00 30.78 -25.29
CA ALA A 3 -1.43 29.70 -26.17
C ALA A 3 -0.59 29.54 -27.47
N SER A 4 -0.04 30.63 -28.01
CA SER A 4 0.82 30.56 -29.20
C SER A 4 2.17 29.94 -28.85
N GLU A 5 2.74 30.34 -27.72
CA GLU A 5 3.98 29.78 -27.21
C GLU A 5 3.80 28.30 -26.85
N PHE A 6 2.72 27.95 -26.15
CA PHE A 6 2.38 26.55 -25.84
C PHE A 6 2.22 25.67 -27.08
N ARG A 7 1.62 26.18 -28.15
CA ARG A 7 1.54 25.43 -29.42
C ARG A 7 2.89 25.20 -30.07
N LYS A 8 3.82 26.16 -29.95
CA LYS A 8 5.17 26.02 -30.48
C LYS A 8 5.94 24.99 -29.66
N THR A 9 6.11 25.24 -28.35
CA THR A 9 6.92 24.39 -27.46
C THR A 9 6.29 23.03 -27.21
N GLY A 10 4.95 22.93 -27.22
CA GLY A 10 4.24 21.66 -27.14
C GLY A 10 4.50 20.75 -28.34
N LYS A 11 4.64 21.31 -29.56
CA LYS A 11 5.05 20.51 -30.73
C LYS A 11 6.49 20.05 -30.63
N GLU A 12 7.38 20.95 -30.21
CA GLU A 12 8.79 20.61 -29.98
C GLU A 12 8.93 19.48 -28.94
N MET A 13 8.10 19.47 -27.90
CA MET A 13 8.07 18.37 -26.91
C MET A 13 7.50 17.07 -27.49
N VAL A 14 6.46 17.14 -28.33
CA VAL A 14 5.92 15.95 -29.01
C VAL A 14 6.98 15.31 -29.90
N ASP A 15 7.69 16.11 -30.70
CA ASP A 15 8.77 15.64 -31.57
C ASP A 15 9.89 15.02 -30.71
N TYR A 16 10.30 15.69 -29.64
CA TYR A 16 11.30 15.18 -28.70
C TYR A 16 10.92 13.83 -28.05
N VAL A 17 9.68 13.67 -27.57
CA VAL A 17 9.22 12.42 -26.95
C VAL A 17 9.21 11.27 -27.95
N ALA A 18 8.78 11.54 -29.20
CA ALA A 18 8.80 10.55 -30.27
C ALA A 18 10.24 10.11 -30.57
N ASP A 19 11.14 11.07 -30.83
CA ASP A 19 12.55 10.81 -31.13
C ASP A 19 13.24 10.06 -29.97
N TYR A 20 12.95 10.44 -28.72
CA TYR A 20 13.48 9.76 -27.54
C TYR A 20 13.03 8.29 -27.46
N LEU A 21 11.74 8.00 -27.67
CA LEU A 21 11.22 6.63 -27.58
C LEU A 21 11.66 5.75 -28.76
N GLU A 22 11.77 6.32 -29.96
CA GLU A 22 12.29 5.60 -31.12
C GLU A 22 13.80 5.33 -31.01
N GLY A 23 14.57 6.29 -30.49
CA GLY A 23 16.00 6.17 -30.27
C GLY A 23 16.41 5.58 -28.91
N ILE A 24 15.47 5.14 -28.08
CA ILE A 24 15.75 4.78 -26.67
C ILE A 24 16.72 3.60 -26.51
N GLU A 25 16.81 2.74 -27.52
CA GLU A 25 17.73 1.60 -27.53
C GLU A 25 19.21 2.04 -27.51
N GLU A 26 19.52 3.20 -28.06
CA GLU A 26 20.87 3.76 -28.09
C GLU A 26 21.31 4.35 -26.75
N ARG A 27 20.37 4.58 -25.82
CA ARG A 27 20.66 5.17 -24.52
C ARG A 27 21.06 4.10 -23.50
N GLN A 28 21.96 4.48 -22.59
CA GLN A 28 22.41 3.59 -21.52
C GLN A 28 21.26 3.29 -20.54
N VAL A 29 20.79 2.04 -20.52
CA VAL A 29 19.59 1.62 -19.78
C VAL A 29 19.61 1.99 -18.29
N TYR A 30 20.72 1.74 -17.60
CA TYR A 30 20.90 2.01 -16.18
C TYR A 30 21.99 3.07 -15.99
N PRO A 31 21.72 4.17 -15.26
CA PRO A 31 22.60 5.34 -15.22
C PRO A 31 23.88 5.10 -14.41
N ASP A 32 24.96 5.78 -14.79
CA ASP A 32 26.26 5.75 -14.10
C ASP A 32 26.43 6.99 -13.21
N VAL A 33 25.65 7.04 -12.12
CA VAL A 33 25.61 8.16 -11.18
C VAL A 33 25.55 7.69 -9.73
N GLU A 34 26.10 8.48 -8.81
CA GLU A 34 26.10 8.20 -7.38
C GLU A 34 24.97 8.92 -6.62
N PRO A 35 24.49 8.39 -5.48
CA PRO A 35 23.50 9.07 -4.65
C PRO A 35 23.91 10.50 -4.32
N GLY A 36 23.04 11.46 -4.66
CA GLY A 36 23.28 12.89 -4.45
C GLY A 36 23.87 13.65 -5.65
N TYR A 37 24.15 12.99 -6.79
CA TYR A 37 24.73 13.61 -7.99
C TYR A 37 23.99 14.88 -8.47
N LEU A 38 22.66 14.91 -8.30
CA LEU A 38 21.81 15.98 -8.83
C LEU A 38 21.88 17.27 -8.01
N ARG A 39 22.04 17.16 -6.69
CA ARG A 39 22.00 18.31 -5.77
C ARG A 39 22.99 19.44 -6.12
N PRO A 40 24.26 19.17 -6.47
CA PRO A 40 25.19 20.23 -6.87
C PRO A 40 24.92 20.83 -8.25
N LEU A 41 24.08 20.19 -9.09
CA LEU A 41 23.79 20.65 -10.46
C LEU A 41 22.58 21.59 -10.53
N ILE A 42 21.79 21.70 -9.45
CA ILE A 42 20.58 22.52 -9.39
C ILE A 42 20.80 23.70 -8.42
N PRO A 43 20.29 24.92 -8.73
CA PRO A 43 20.31 26.04 -7.80
C PRO A 43 19.73 25.71 -6.42
N THR A 44 20.27 26.33 -5.37
CA THR A 44 19.84 26.09 -3.98
C THR A 44 18.50 26.73 -3.64
N THR A 45 18.00 27.65 -4.49
CA THR A 45 16.71 28.34 -4.38
C THR A 45 16.07 28.49 -5.75
N ALA A 46 14.74 28.61 -5.80
CA ALA A 46 14.02 28.84 -7.05
C ALA A 46 14.41 30.18 -7.71
N PRO A 47 14.43 30.25 -9.06
CA PRO A 47 14.72 31.49 -9.76
C PRO A 47 13.64 32.53 -9.46
N GLN A 48 14.06 33.80 -9.34
CA GLN A 48 13.13 34.92 -9.09
C GLN A 48 12.46 35.39 -10.38
N GLU A 49 13.13 35.22 -11.52
CA GLU A 49 12.64 35.53 -12.86
C GLU A 49 12.43 34.22 -13.64
N PRO A 50 11.55 34.20 -14.66
CA PRO A 50 11.28 32.99 -15.41
C PRO A 50 12.44 32.63 -16.37
N ASP A 51 12.83 31.35 -16.35
CA ASP A 51 13.69 30.76 -17.39
C ASP A 51 12.88 30.49 -18.67
N THR A 52 13.57 30.37 -19.81
CA THR A 52 12.92 30.00 -21.08
C THR A 52 12.71 28.49 -21.18
N PHE A 53 11.84 28.06 -22.11
CA PHE A 53 11.62 26.62 -22.35
C PHE A 53 12.89 25.95 -22.88
N GLU A 54 13.64 26.67 -23.73
CA GLU A 54 14.90 26.23 -24.30
C GLU A 54 15.97 26.03 -23.20
N ASP A 55 16.06 26.93 -22.22
CA ASP A 55 16.96 26.77 -21.07
C ASP A 55 16.64 25.49 -20.27
N ILE A 56 15.34 25.24 -20.04
CA ILE A 56 14.87 24.04 -19.32
C ILE A 56 15.21 22.76 -20.10
N MET A 57 14.99 22.73 -21.42
CA MET A 57 15.26 21.53 -22.22
C MET A 57 16.75 21.21 -22.33
N ILE A 58 17.62 22.23 -22.33
CA ILE A 58 19.07 22.03 -22.23
C ILE A 58 19.43 21.31 -20.93
N ASP A 59 18.84 21.75 -19.82
CA ASP A 59 19.08 21.13 -18.52
C ASP A 59 18.46 19.72 -18.40
N VAL A 60 17.32 19.46 -19.05
CA VAL A 60 16.75 18.10 -19.11
C VAL A 60 17.74 17.12 -19.72
N GLU A 61 18.33 17.42 -20.88
CA GLU A 61 19.31 16.51 -21.50
C GLU A 61 20.65 16.49 -20.77
N LYS A 62 21.11 17.62 -20.25
CA LYS A 62 22.44 17.71 -19.64
C LYS A 62 22.48 17.18 -18.21
N ILE A 63 21.42 17.38 -17.45
CA ILE A 63 21.39 17.17 -16.00
C ILE A 63 20.47 15.99 -15.64
N ILE A 64 19.31 15.85 -16.28
CA ILE A 64 18.30 14.85 -15.90
C ILE A 64 18.53 13.51 -16.61
N MET A 65 18.54 13.50 -17.95
CA MET A 65 18.63 12.26 -18.74
C MET A 65 19.81 11.34 -18.39
N PRO A 66 21.02 11.83 -18.03
CA PRO A 66 22.13 10.97 -17.62
C PRO A 66 21.86 10.16 -16.34
N GLY A 67 20.91 10.59 -15.51
CA GLY A 67 20.50 9.89 -14.29
C GLY A 67 19.20 9.11 -14.41
N VAL A 68 18.59 9.06 -15.60
CA VAL A 68 17.34 8.30 -15.84
C VAL A 68 17.67 6.83 -16.09
N THR A 69 16.95 5.93 -15.42
CA THR A 69 16.87 4.53 -15.85
C THR A 69 15.82 4.42 -16.96
N HIS A 70 16.18 3.95 -18.15
CA HIS A 70 15.29 3.93 -19.31
C HIS A 70 14.42 2.67 -19.34
N TRP A 71 13.33 2.68 -18.57
CA TRP A 71 12.40 1.54 -18.40
C TRP A 71 11.74 1.03 -19.69
N HIS A 72 11.61 1.88 -20.70
CA HIS A 72 11.05 1.50 -22.01
C HIS A 72 12.11 1.05 -23.01
N SER A 73 13.39 1.01 -22.61
CA SER A 73 14.43 0.44 -23.46
C SER A 73 14.11 -1.03 -23.76
N PRO A 74 14.28 -1.51 -25.00
CA PRO A 74 14.13 -2.93 -25.32
C PRO A 74 15.18 -3.80 -24.61
N HIS A 75 16.18 -3.19 -23.98
CA HIS A 75 17.21 -3.86 -23.19
C HIS A 75 16.91 -3.87 -21.68
N PHE A 76 15.78 -3.30 -21.24
CA PHE A 76 15.35 -3.32 -19.85
C PHE A 76 14.55 -4.59 -19.53
N PHE A 77 15.18 -5.52 -18.80
CA PHE A 77 14.57 -6.81 -18.40
C PHE A 77 14.41 -6.97 -16.88
N ALA A 78 14.51 -5.87 -16.13
CA ALA A 78 14.30 -5.88 -14.70
C ALA A 78 12.81 -5.77 -14.35
N TYR A 79 12.41 -6.33 -13.20
CA TYR A 79 11.05 -6.25 -12.64
C TYR A 79 9.94 -6.80 -13.56
N PHE A 80 8.98 -5.97 -13.90
CA PHE A 80 7.86 -6.24 -14.80
C PHE A 80 7.70 -5.03 -15.73
N PRO A 81 7.14 -5.21 -16.93
CA PRO A 81 6.99 -4.12 -17.89
C PRO A 81 6.09 -3.02 -17.33
N THR A 82 6.49 -1.77 -17.56
CA THR A 82 5.61 -0.61 -17.41
C THR A 82 4.96 -0.34 -18.77
N ALA A 83 3.63 -0.37 -18.81
CA ALA A 83 2.90 -0.10 -20.05
C ALA A 83 3.03 1.38 -20.41
N SER A 84 3.33 1.68 -21.68
CA SER A 84 3.38 3.03 -22.21
C SER A 84 3.01 2.99 -23.69
N SER A 85 2.25 3.98 -24.14
CA SER A 85 1.81 4.06 -25.54
C SER A 85 1.48 5.50 -25.91
N TYR A 86 1.73 5.89 -27.17
CA TYR A 86 1.38 7.22 -27.67
C TYR A 86 -0.10 7.59 -27.45
N PRO A 87 -1.10 6.68 -27.62
CA PRO A 87 -2.49 7.00 -27.32
C PRO A 87 -2.73 7.40 -25.86
N ALA A 88 -2.10 6.71 -24.90
CA ALA A 88 -2.19 7.06 -23.49
C ALA A 88 -1.54 8.43 -23.22
N MET A 89 -0.36 8.70 -23.78
CA MET A 89 0.33 9.99 -23.66
C MET A 89 -0.50 11.16 -24.22
N LEU A 90 -1.18 10.97 -25.35
CA LEU A 90 -2.08 11.97 -25.91
C LEU A 90 -3.31 12.19 -25.03
N ALA A 91 -3.85 11.13 -24.43
CA ALA A 91 -4.95 11.24 -23.48
C ALA A 91 -4.52 12.01 -22.23
N ASP A 92 -3.34 11.73 -21.67
CA ASP A 92 -2.80 12.46 -20.52
C ASP A 92 -2.55 13.94 -20.83
N MET A 93 -2.04 14.25 -22.02
CA MET A 93 -1.90 15.64 -22.49
C MET A 93 -3.27 16.35 -22.52
N LEU A 94 -4.30 15.67 -23.01
CA LEU A 94 -5.67 16.19 -23.04
C LEU A 94 -6.27 16.30 -21.63
N CYS A 95 -6.06 15.31 -20.76
CA CYS A 95 -6.49 15.34 -19.36
C CYS A 95 -5.87 16.53 -18.63
N GLY A 96 -4.57 16.77 -18.82
CA GLY A 96 -3.87 17.94 -18.30
C GLY A 96 -4.45 19.26 -18.79
N ALA A 97 -4.87 19.34 -20.06
CA ALA A 97 -5.51 20.52 -20.63
C ALA A 97 -6.95 20.73 -20.14
N ILE A 98 -7.73 19.64 -20.02
CA ILE A 98 -9.10 19.68 -19.48
C ILE A 98 -9.08 20.10 -18.02
N GLY A 99 -8.10 19.61 -17.24
CA GLY A 99 -7.88 20.00 -15.85
C GLY A 99 -9.11 19.82 -14.96
N CYS A 100 -10.03 18.92 -15.32
CA CYS A 100 -11.29 18.78 -14.61
C CYS A 100 -11.08 18.03 -13.29
N ILE A 101 -11.77 18.48 -12.25
CA ILE A 101 -11.71 17.83 -10.93
C ILE A 101 -13.01 17.05 -10.74
N GLY A 102 -12.98 15.74 -11.01
CA GLY A 102 -14.15 14.84 -11.01
C GLY A 102 -14.70 14.44 -9.63
N PHE A 103 -14.76 15.35 -8.65
CA PHE A 103 -15.18 15.00 -7.28
C PHE A 103 -16.68 14.68 -7.13
N SER A 104 -17.48 14.96 -8.16
CA SER A 104 -18.86 14.51 -8.29
C SER A 104 -19.20 14.45 -9.77
N TRP A 105 -20.24 13.70 -10.13
CA TRP A 105 -20.74 13.67 -11.50
C TRP A 105 -20.99 15.09 -12.04
N ALA A 106 -21.56 15.99 -11.24
CA ALA A 106 -21.81 17.37 -11.66
C ALA A 106 -20.52 18.20 -11.87
N ALA A 107 -19.41 17.82 -11.21
CA ALA A 107 -18.12 18.51 -11.33
C ALA A 107 -17.41 18.17 -12.64
N SER A 108 -17.58 16.94 -13.14
CA SER A 108 -17.16 16.56 -14.49
C SER A 108 -17.93 15.30 -14.93
N PRO A 109 -19.09 15.46 -15.60
CA PRO A 109 -19.91 14.32 -16.01
C PRO A 109 -19.15 13.34 -16.89
N ALA A 110 -18.37 13.88 -17.83
CA ALA A 110 -17.56 13.09 -18.75
C ALA A 110 -16.49 12.27 -18.01
N CYS A 111 -15.87 12.80 -16.96
CA CYS A 111 -14.89 12.07 -16.15
C CYS A 111 -15.53 10.86 -15.46
N THR A 112 -16.68 11.05 -14.80
CA THR A 112 -17.38 9.97 -14.08
C THR A 112 -18.00 8.93 -15.02
N GLU A 113 -18.69 9.37 -16.06
CA GLU A 113 -19.37 8.48 -17.01
C GLU A 113 -18.36 7.67 -17.82
N LEU A 114 -17.27 8.29 -18.27
CA LEU A 114 -16.25 7.60 -19.05
C LEU A 114 -15.54 6.53 -18.22
N GLU A 115 -15.18 6.82 -16.97
CA GLU A 115 -14.58 5.80 -16.08
C GLU A 115 -15.51 4.61 -15.89
N THR A 116 -16.80 4.87 -15.65
CA THR A 116 -17.82 3.82 -15.51
C THR A 116 -17.87 2.93 -16.76
N VAL A 117 -17.91 3.54 -17.95
CA VAL A 117 -17.92 2.80 -19.22
C VAL A 117 -16.63 2.03 -19.44
N MET A 118 -15.46 2.61 -19.13
CA MET A 118 -14.16 1.96 -19.28
C MET A 118 -14.00 0.78 -18.32
N MET A 119 -14.45 0.91 -17.07
CA MET A 119 -14.44 -0.19 -16.11
C MET A 119 -15.39 -1.32 -16.52
N ASP A 120 -16.53 -1.00 -17.14
CA ASP A 120 -17.42 -1.99 -17.74
C ASP A 120 -16.78 -2.70 -18.94
N TRP A 121 -16.09 -1.94 -19.81
CA TRP A 121 -15.35 -2.52 -20.93
C TRP A 121 -14.24 -3.44 -20.45
N LEU A 122 -13.49 -3.03 -19.43
CA LEU A 122 -12.44 -3.84 -18.83
C LEU A 122 -13.00 -5.10 -18.16
N GLY A 123 -14.09 -4.97 -17.39
CA GLY A 123 -14.77 -6.11 -16.80
C GLY A 123 -15.21 -7.13 -17.85
N LYS A 124 -15.69 -6.67 -19.01
CA LYS A 124 -16.02 -7.54 -20.15
C LYS A 124 -14.80 -8.17 -20.80
N MET A 125 -13.70 -7.42 -20.98
CA MET A 125 -12.43 -7.96 -21.50
C MET A 125 -11.83 -9.04 -20.59
N LEU A 126 -12.08 -8.95 -19.29
CA LEU A 126 -11.69 -9.93 -18.28
C LEU A 126 -12.72 -11.05 -18.08
N GLU A 127 -13.83 -11.02 -18.80
CA GLU A 127 -14.95 -11.97 -18.68
C GLU A 127 -15.56 -12.04 -17.25
N LEU A 128 -15.61 -10.90 -16.54
CA LEU A 128 -16.26 -10.81 -15.24
C LEU A 128 -17.80 -10.99 -15.38
N PRO A 129 -18.47 -11.66 -14.41
CA PRO A 129 -19.93 -11.76 -14.40
C PRO A 129 -20.63 -10.39 -14.40
N GLU A 130 -21.83 -10.31 -15.00
CA GLU A 130 -22.59 -9.05 -15.17
C GLU A 130 -22.83 -8.30 -13.84
N VAL A 131 -22.91 -9.02 -12.72
CA VAL A 131 -23.07 -8.45 -11.36
C VAL A 131 -21.90 -7.55 -10.92
N PHE A 132 -20.78 -7.55 -11.64
CA PHE A 132 -19.64 -6.67 -11.37
C PHE A 132 -19.62 -5.40 -12.24
N LEU A 133 -20.50 -5.31 -13.24
CA LEU A 133 -20.58 -4.18 -14.17
C LEU A 133 -21.60 -3.15 -13.68
N ALA A 134 -21.47 -1.89 -14.09
CA ALA A 134 -22.37 -0.79 -13.73
C ALA A 134 -23.67 -0.75 -14.56
N GLY A 135 -23.93 -1.78 -15.37
CA GLY A 135 -25.11 -1.89 -16.23
C GLY A 135 -26.43 -1.80 -15.47
N ARG A 136 -27.52 -1.42 -16.16
CA ARG A 136 -28.85 -1.14 -15.57
C ARG A 136 -29.46 -2.27 -14.73
N ASN A 137 -29.02 -3.51 -14.93
CA ASN A 137 -29.51 -4.69 -14.22
C ASN A 137 -28.52 -5.19 -13.15
N SER A 138 -27.51 -4.40 -12.81
CA SER A 138 -26.47 -4.73 -11.85
C SER A 138 -26.39 -3.67 -10.74
N GLU A 139 -26.13 -4.12 -9.52
CA GLU A 139 -25.80 -3.26 -8.37
C GLU A 139 -24.28 -3.09 -8.20
N GLY A 140 -23.50 -3.76 -9.06
CA GLY A 140 -22.04 -3.65 -9.09
C GLY A 140 -21.55 -2.46 -9.90
N GLY A 141 -20.24 -2.37 -10.01
CA GLY A 141 -19.54 -1.36 -10.77
C GLY A 141 -18.06 -1.42 -10.46
N GLY A 142 -17.25 -1.07 -11.45
CA GLY A 142 -15.82 -0.85 -11.24
C GLY A 142 -15.55 0.62 -10.94
N VAL A 143 -14.60 0.85 -10.06
CA VAL A 143 -13.98 2.17 -9.85
C VAL A 143 -12.48 1.98 -10.00
N ILE A 144 -11.81 2.99 -10.53
CA ILE A 144 -10.36 3.04 -10.50
C ILE A 144 -9.96 3.57 -9.11
N GLN A 145 -9.69 2.64 -8.18
CA GLN A 145 -9.23 2.97 -6.83
C GLN A 145 -7.85 2.39 -6.59
N VAL A 146 -7.01 3.15 -5.88
CA VAL A 146 -5.74 2.65 -5.37
C VAL A 146 -5.85 2.37 -3.88
N VAL A 147 -5.53 1.12 -3.51
CA VAL A 147 -5.35 0.71 -2.11
C VAL A 147 -3.88 0.32 -1.93
N ALA A 148 -3.15 1.12 -1.16
CA ALA A 148 -1.80 0.77 -0.73
C ALA A 148 -1.87 0.09 0.64
N THR A 149 -1.16 -1.01 0.80
CA THR A 149 -1.17 -1.85 2.00
C THR A 149 0.15 -1.72 2.74
N LEU A 150 0.08 -1.38 4.04
CA LEU A 150 1.23 -1.38 4.94
C LEU A 150 1.10 -2.58 5.90
N GLY A 151 1.88 -3.63 5.63
CA GLY A 151 1.84 -4.88 6.37
C GLY A 151 0.77 -5.84 5.84
N THR A 152 0.98 -6.36 4.63
CA THR A 152 0.07 -7.31 3.96
C THR A 152 -0.18 -8.57 4.81
N THR A 153 -1.35 -9.19 4.63
CA THR A 153 -1.74 -10.35 5.45
C THR A 153 -0.79 -11.54 5.26
N SER A 154 -0.38 -11.85 4.03
CA SER A 154 0.39 -13.05 3.73
C SER A 154 1.79 -13.01 4.36
N CYS A 155 2.53 -11.93 4.14
CA CYS A 155 3.94 -11.84 4.52
C CYS A 155 4.37 -10.51 5.16
N CYS A 156 3.44 -9.63 5.53
CA CYS A 156 3.74 -8.34 6.14
C CYS A 156 4.63 -7.44 5.24
N SER A 157 4.41 -7.48 3.91
CA SER A 157 5.05 -6.56 2.96
C SER A 157 4.42 -5.16 3.03
N PHE A 158 5.14 -4.15 2.51
CA PHE A 158 4.74 -2.75 2.51
C PHE A 158 4.80 -2.20 1.09
N ASP A 159 3.70 -1.60 0.63
CA ASP A 159 3.70 -0.86 -0.62
C ASP A 159 4.45 0.47 -0.47
N ASN A 160 5.17 0.90 -1.50
CA ASN A 160 5.95 2.13 -1.45
C ASN A 160 5.06 3.36 -1.72
N LEU A 161 4.59 4.00 -0.65
CA LEU A 161 3.73 5.19 -0.76
C LEU A 161 4.44 6.40 -1.39
N LEU A 162 5.76 6.47 -1.34
CA LEU A 162 6.51 7.55 -2.01
C LEU A 162 6.51 7.39 -3.53
N GLU A 163 6.25 6.19 -4.05
CA GLU A 163 6.08 5.94 -5.49
C GLU A 163 4.60 6.01 -5.88
N VAL A 164 3.72 5.37 -5.12
CA VAL A 164 2.28 5.29 -5.42
C VAL A 164 1.57 6.63 -5.18
N GLY A 165 1.93 7.32 -4.10
CA GLY A 165 1.26 8.55 -3.66
C GLY A 165 1.31 9.70 -4.67
N PRO A 166 2.49 10.05 -5.23
CA PRO A 166 2.58 11.07 -6.26
C PRO A 166 1.74 10.75 -7.51
N ILE A 167 1.68 9.48 -7.92
CA ILE A 167 0.86 9.03 -9.07
C ILE A 167 -0.62 9.24 -8.76
N CYS A 168 -1.10 8.79 -7.59
CA CYS A 168 -2.50 8.99 -7.21
C CYS A 168 -2.88 10.47 -7.17
N ASN A 169 -2.02 11.33 -6.63
CA ASN A 169 -2.26 12.77 -6.60
C ASN A 169 -2.28 13.38 -8.00
N TRP A 170 -1.35 12.98 -8.87
CA TRP A 170 -1.26 13.48 -10.24
C TRP A 170 -2.48 13.09 -11.07
N GLU A 171 -2.94 11.85 -10.93
CA GLU A 171 -4.12 11.29 -11.61
C GLU A 171 -5.46 11.61 -10.93
N ASN A 172 -5.42 12.33 -9.81
CA ASN A 172 -6.59 12.61 -8.97
C ASN A 172 -7.38 11.33 -8.58
N MET A 173 -6.66 10.23 -8.32
CA MET A 173 -7.21 8.96 -7.84
C MET A 173 -7.26 8.93 -6.32
N TRP A 174 -8.34 8.35 -5.78
CA TRP A 174 -8.45 8.14 -4.34
C TRP A 174 -7.42 7.12 -3.85
N LEU A 175 -6.52 7.56 -2.94
CA LEU A 175 -5.56 6.69 -2.28
C LEU A 175 -6.04 6.32 -0.86
N HIS A 176 -6.39 5.06 -0.68
CA HIS A 176 -6.63 4.47 0.64
C HIS A 176 -5.40 3.71 1.12
N ILE A 177 -4.99 3.96 2.37
CA ILE A 177 -3.97 3.16 3.05
C ILE A 177 -4.63 2.16 4.01
N ASP A 178 -4.46 0.86 3.72
CA ASP A 178 -4.75 -0.22 4.66
C ASP A 178 -3.49 -0.56 5.48
N ALA A 179 -3.46 -0.10 6.72
CA ALA A 179 -2.44 -0.46 7.69
C ALA A 179 -3.02 -1.33 8.83
N ALA A 180 -4.02 -2.18 8.53
CA ALA A 180 -4.79 -2.93 9.51
C ALA A 180 -3.95 -3.52 10.66
N TYR A 181 -2.85 -4.21 10.34
CA TYR A 181 -1.93 -4.78 11.33
C TYR A 181 -0.78 -3.82 11.68
N ALA A 182 0.01 -3.40 10.69
CA ALA A 182 1.24 -2.64 10.92
C ALA A 182 1.02 -1.21 11.45
N GLY A 183 -0.17 -0.64 11.26
CA GLY A 183 -0.49 0.72 11.71
C GLY A 183 -0.32 0.93 13.20
N SER A 184 -0.42 -0.13 14.01
CA SER A 184 -0.11 -0.05 15.45
C SER A 184 1.38 0.25 15.69
N ALA A 185 2.29 -0.26 14.85
CA ALA A 185 3.72 -0.10 15.01
C ALA A 185 4.20 1.34 14.81
N PHE A 186 3.46 2.17 14.07
CA PHE A 186 3.84 3.55 13.77
C PHE A 186 3.77 4.49 14.99
N ILE A 187 3.27 4.03 16.14
CA ILE A 187 3.47 4.74 17.41
C ILE A 187 4.94 4.75 17.84
N CYS A 188 5.74 3.77 17.41
CA CYS A 188 7.17 3.68 17.64
C CYS A 188 7.92 4.45 16.54
N PRO A 189 8.72 5.47 16.87
CA PRO A 189 9.42 6.29 15.89
C PRO A 189 10.26 5.50 14.88
N GLU A 190 10.93 4.43 15.32
CA GLU A 190 11.80 3.60 14.49
C GLU A 190 11.06 2.85 13.36
N PHE A 191 9.74 2.66 13.45
CA PHE A 191 8.94 2.02 12.39
C PHE A 191 8.20 3.02 11.50
N ARG A 192 8.26 4.33 11.78
CA ARG A 192 7.49 5.34 11.02
C ARG A 192 7.98 5.55 9.60
N HIS A 193 9.21 5.17 9.30
CA HIS A 193 9.73 5.24 7.94
C HIS A 193 8.90 4.38 6.96
N LEU A 194 8.27 3.31 7.45
CA LEU A 194 7.34 2.46 6.68
C LEU A 194 6.00 3.15 6.36
N LEU A 195 5.76 4.35 6.90
CA LEU A 195 4.58 5.19 6.67
C LEU A 195 4.91 6.45 5.83
N ASN A 196 6.18 6.64 5.42
CA ASN A 196 6.57 7.78 4.60
C ASN A 196 5.75 7.80 3.31
N GLY A 197 5.15 8.94 2.94
CA GLY A 197 4.21 9.07 1.83
C GLY A 197 2.73 9.03 2.24
N VAL A 198 2.41 8.83 3.53
CA VAL A 198 1.03 8.88 4.04
C VAL A 198 0.32 10.21 3.76
N GLU A 199 1.09 11.30 3.64
CA GLU A 199 0.61 12.63 3.29
C GLU A 199 -0.11 12.69 1.95
N PHE A 200 0.17 11.76 1.03
CA PHE A 200 -0.54 11.63 -0.23
C PHE A 200 -1.96 11.08 -0.04
N ALA A 201 -2.18 10.21 0.94
CA ALA A 201 -3.44 9.48 1.07
C ALA A 201 -4.67 10.35 1.37
N ASP A 202 -5.82 9.94 0.83
CA ASP A 202 -7.13 10.50 1.14
C ASP A 202 -7.74 9.90 2.39
N SER A 203 -7.37 8.65 2.68
CA SER A 203 -7.82 7.93 3.87
C SER A 203 -6.79 6.93 4.37
N PHE A 204 -6.81 6.71 5.68
CA PHE A 204 -5.89 5.80 6.38
C PHE A 204 -6.67 4.98 7.40
N ASN A 205 -6.44 3.66 7.44
CA ASN A 205 -7.02 2.77 8.43
C ASN A 205 -5.96 1.96 9.17
N PHE A 206 -6.17 1.75 10.47
CA PHE A 206 -5.60 0.58 11.14
C PHE A 206 -6.52 0.02 12.23
N ASN A 207 -6.19 -1.18 12.72
CA ASN A 207 -7.00 -1.87 13.72
C ASN A 207 -6.30 -1.93 15.09
N PRO A 208 -6.66 -1.06 16.05
CA PRO A 208 -6.24 -1.22 17.44
C PRO A 208 -6.54 -2.61 18.03
N HIS A 209 -7.57 -3.29 17.51
CA HIS A 209 -7.93 -4.64 17.93
C HIS A 209 -7.04 -5.76 17.41
N LYS A 210 -6.14 -5.48 16.47
CA LYS A 210 -5.14 -6.44 16.03
C LYS A 210 -3.91 -6.41 16.94
N TRP A 211 -3.32 -5.23 17.14
CA TRP A 211 -1.99 -5.16 17.76
C TRP A 211 -1.76 -3.97 18.70
N LEU A 212 -2.82 -3.32 19.19
CA LEU A 212 -2.74 -2.21 20.14
C LEU A 212 -3.51 -2.47 21.44
N LEU A 213 -3.69 -3.75 21.81
CA LEU A 213 -4.28 -4.19 23.09
C LEU A 213 -5.72 -3.74 23.34
N VAL A 214 -6.47 -3.34 22.30
CA VAL A 214 -7.89 -3.00 22.40
C VAL A 214 -8.73 -4.21 21.99
N ASN A 215 -9.79 -4.55 22.72
CA ASN A 215 -10.60 -5.72 22.40
C ASN A 215 -11.40 -5.49 21.10
N PHE A 216 -11.75 -6.55 20.37
CA PHE A 216 -12.65 -6.47 19.21
C PHE A 216 -14.05 -5.94 19.61
N ASP A 217 -14.76 -5.16 18.79
CA ASP A 217 -14.40 -4.55 17.50
C ASP A 217 -13.77 -3.16 17.67
N CYS A 218 -12.61 -2.88 17.07
CA CYS A 218 -12.02 -1.53 17.12
C CYS A 218 -11.15 -1.24 15.90
N SER A 219 -11.75 -0.67 14.86
CA SER A 219 -11.06 -0.18 13.66
C SER A 219 -11.07 1.35 13.69
N ALA A 220 -9.92 1.96 13.42
CA ALA A 220 -9.77 3.41 13.42
C ALA A 220 -9.43 3.88 12.01
N MET A 221 -10.23 4.82 11.50
CA MET A 221 -10.10 5.37 10.15
C MET A 221 -10.01 6.88 10.25
N TRP A 222 -9.13 7.44 9.43
CA TRP A 222 -9.00 8.87 9.18
C TRP A 222 -9.30 9.13 7.71
N VAL A 223 -9.92 10.27 7.43
CA VAL A 223 -10.11 10.80 6.08
C VAL A 223 -9.59 12.23 6.04
N LYS A 224 -8.88 12.60 4.98
CA LYS A 224 -8.31 13.94 4.79
C LYS A 224 -9.42 14.98 4.60
N LYS A 225 -10.46 14.64 3.84
CA LYS A 225 -11.63 15.49 3.58
C LYS A 225 -12.92 14.84 4.10
N ARG A 226 -13.35 15.27 5.29
CA ARG A 226 -14.57 14.72 5.94
C ARG A 226 -15.83 14.76 5.07
N SER A 227 -15.95 15.78 4.22
CA SER A 227 -17.15 15.95 3.38
C SER A 227 -17.33 14.86 2.34
N THR A 228 -16.26 14.18 1.92
CA THR A 228 -16.38 13.04 1.01
C THR A 228 -17.12 11.88 1.68
N LEU A 229 -16.84 11.62 2.95
CA LEU A 229 -17.51 10.57 3.71
C LEU A 229 -18.92 10.99 4.15
N THR A 230 -19.04 12.20 4.72
CA THR A 230 -20.34 12.67 5.24
C THR A 230 -21.34 12.99 4.13
N GLY A 231 -20.87 13.37 2.94
CA GLY A 231 -21.73 13.59 1.77
C GLY A 231 -22.36 12.28 1.29
N ALA A 232 -21.59 11.18 1.29
CA ALA A 232 -22.07 9.86 0.88
C ALA A 232 -23.09 9.26 1.87
N PHE A 233 -22.94 9.49 3.17
CA PHE A 233 -23.77 8.89 4.22
C PHE A 233 -24.69 9.89 4.95
N LYS A 234 -25.01 11.03 4.34
CA LYS A 234 -25.83 12.05 4.99
C LYS A 234 -27.26 11.54 5.23
N MET A 235 -27.75 11.68 6.46
CA MET A 235 -29.11 11.27 6.86
C MET A 235 -29.64 12.16 7.98
N ASP A 236 -30.61 13.04 7.67
CA ASP A 236 -31.12 14.07 8.59
C ASP A 236 -32.66 14.07 8.76
N PRO A 237 -33.27 12.97 9.23
CA PRO A 237 -34.68 12.98 9.56
C PRO A 237 -34.94 13.91 10.75
N LEU A 238 -36.14 14.51 10.78
CA LEU A 238 -36.51 15.55 11.75
C LEU A 238 -36.27 15.14 13.21
N TYR A 239 -36.52 13.87 13.56
CA TYR A 239 -36.37 13.34 14.92
C TYR A 239 -34.92 13.19 15.39
N LEU A 240 -33.94 13.36 14.50
CA LEU A 240 -32.51 13.33 14.85
C LEU A 240 -31.84 14.72 14.84
N LYS A 241 -32.61 15.79 14.60
CA LYS A 241 -32.10 17.17 14.61
C LYS A 241 -31.89 17.67 16.03
N HIS A 242 -30.88 18.50 16.22
CA HIS A 242 -30.59 19.17 17.49
C HIS A 242 -29.98 20.56 17.28
N SER A 243 -30.01 21.39 18.31
CA SER A 243 -29.60 22.81 18.28
C SER A 243 -28.13 23.07 17.94
N HIS A 244 -27.29 22.02 17.88
CA HIS A 244 -25.85 22.14 17.64
C HIS A 244 -25.40 21.55 16.30
N GLN A 245 -26.30 20.98 15.49
CA GLN A 245 -25.94 20.27 14.26
C GLN A 245 -25.17 21.19 13.27
N ASP A 246 -25.58 22.46 13.20
CA ASP A 246 -25.03 23.47 12.28
C ASP A 246 -23.94 24.34 12.94
N SER A 247 -23.59 24.05 14.20
CA SER A 247 -22.58 24.83 14.93
C SER A 247 -21.16 24.61 14.42
N GLY A 248 -20.92 23.53 13.68
CA GLY A 248 -19.57 23.09 13.27
C GLY A 248 -18.69 22.57 14.41
N LEU A 249 -19.15 22.65 15.68
CA LEU A 249 -18.41 22.25 16.88
C LEU A 249 -18.49 20.74 17.16
N ILE A 250 -19.54 20.08 16.66
CA ILE A 250 -19.83 18.67 16.94
C ILE A 250 -19.78 17.85 15.65
N THR A 251 -19.35 16.60 15.77
CA THR A 251 -19.37 15.62 14.68
C THR A 251 -20.40 14.55 14.97
N ASP A 252 -21.43 14.49 14.12
CA ASP A 252 -22.40 13.40 14.12
C ASP A 252 -21.83 12.18 13.39
N TYR A 253 -21.27 11.26 14.17
CA TYR A 253 -20.66 10.03 13.63
C TYR A 253 -21.63 9.14 12.85
N ARG A 254 -22.95 9.36 12.91
CA ARG A 254 -23.92 8.68 12.04
C ARG A 254 -23.65 8.90 10.54
N HIS A 255 -23.02 10.03 10.19
CA HIS A 255 -22.64 10.35 8.81
C HIS A 255 -21.27 9.79 8.42
N TRP A 256 -20.61 9.04 9.30
CA TRP A 256 -19.25 8.53 9.11
C TRP A 256 -19.20 7.00 9.02
N GLN A 257 -20.36 6.35 9.04
CA GLN A 257 -20.47 4.89 9.09
C GLN A 257 -21.80 4.44 8.49
N LEU A 258 -21.89 3.16 8.12
CA LEU A 258 -23.10 2.57 7.56
C LEU A 258 -24.30 2.54 8.54
N PRO A 259 -24.18 2.03 9.78
CA PRO A 259 -25.33 1.96 10.68
C PRO A 259 -25.61 3.29 11.39
N LEU A 260 -26.88 3.57 11.70
CA LEU A 260 -27.25 4.73 12.52
C LEU A 260 -26.71 4.63 13.97
N GLY A 261 -27.00 3.50 14.63
CA GLY A 261 -26.59 3.24 16.00
C GLY A 261 -25.10 2.89 16.13
N ARG A 262 -24.47 3.27 17.24
CA ARG A 262 -23.08 2.90 17.54
C ARG A 262 -22.84 2.62 19.01
N ARG A 263 -21.93 1.68 19.29
CA ARG A 263 -21.42 1.41 20.64
C ARG A 263 -20.44 2.48 21.09
N PHE A 264 -20.21 2.61 22.40
CA PHE A 264 -19.22 3.51 22.98
C PHE A 264 -17.77 2.96 22.83
N ARG A 265 -17.32 2.74 21.60
CA ARG A 265 -16.05 2.08 21.28
C ARG A 265 -14.81 2.84 21.75
N SER A 266 -14.88 4.17 21.87
CA SER A 266 -13.76 5.00 22.33
C SER A 266 -13.42 4.79 23.81
N LEU A 267 -14.34 4.30 24.63
CA LEU A 267 -14.10 4.08 26.06
C LEU A 267 -12.97 3.06 26.30
N LYS A 268 -12.97 1.93 25.59
CA LYS A 268 -11.90 0.93 25.71
C LYS A 268 -10.54 1.46 25.23
N MET A 269 -10.51 2.29 24.19
CA MET A 269 -9.26 2.95 23.77
C MET A 269 -8.75 3.90 24.85
N TRP A 270 -9.65 4.70 25.45
CA TRP A 270 -9.31 5.63 26.53
C TRP A 270 -8.68 4.92 27.73
N PHE A 271 -9.24 3.78 28.15
CA PHE A 271 -8.68 2.95 29.23
C PHE A 271 -7.27 2.45 28.86
N VAL A 272 -7.12 1.81 27.70
CA VAL A 272 -5.83 1.26 27.24
C VAL A 272 -4.76 2.34 27.18
N PHE A 273 -5.06 3.49 26.56
CA PHE A 273 -4.09 4.56 26.37
C PHE A 273 -3.66 5.21 27.68
N ARG A 274 -4.59 5.40 28.63
CA ARG A 274 -4.27 5.98 29.94
C ARG A 274 -3.54 5.00 30.87
N MET A 275 -3.90 3.73 30.84
CA MET A 275 -3.34 2.72 31.76
C MET A 275 -1.95 2.25 31.32
N TYR A 276 -1.72 2.06 30.02
CA TYR A 276 -0.40 1.67 29.52
C TYR A 276 0.53 2.86 29.25
N GLY A 277 -0.04 3.99 28.84
CA GLY A 277 0.72 5.11 28.29
C GLY A 277 1.41 4.78 26.96
N VAL A 278 1.87 5.81 26.25
CA VAL A 278 2.55 5.63 24.96
C VAL A 278 3.81 4.76 25.09
N LYS A 279 4.61 4.97 26.15
CA LYS A 279 5.84 4.19 26.38
C LYS A 279 5.55 2.70 26.61
N GLY A 280 4.48 2.36 27.34
CA GLY A 280 4.09 0.97 27.58
C GLY A 280 3.62 0.28 26.30
N LEU A 281 2.82 0.97 25.48
CA LEU A 281 2.38 0.46 24.18
C LEU A 281 3.55 0.29 23.20
N GLN A 282 4.49 1.24 23.16
CA GLN A 282 5.70 1.11 22.34
C GLN A 282 6.56 -0.07 22.79
N ALA A 283 6.76 -0.26 24.10
CA ALA A 283 7.50 -1.39 24.64
C ALA A 283 6.85 -2.74 24.29
N TYR A 284 5.53 -2.80 24.31
CA TYR A 284 4.76 -3.97 23.88
C TYR A 284 5.04 -4.36 22.43
N ILE A 285 4.98 -3.39 21.51
CA ILE A 285 5.26 -3.62 20.08
C ILE A 285 6.71 -4.03 19.87
N ARG A 286 7.67 -3.30 20.47
CA ARG A 286 9.10 -3.61 20.39
C ARG A 286 9.40 -5.03 20.85
N LYS A 287 8.78 -5.48 21.95
CA LYS A 287 8.91 -6.85 22.44
C LYS A 287 8.45 -7.88 21.40
N HIS A 288 7.30 -7.66 20.75
CA HIS A 288 6.81 -8.59 19.73
C HIS A 288 7.74 -8.65 18.51
N VAL A 289 8.28 -7.50 18.07
CA VAL A 289 9.26 -7.45 16.98
C VAL A 289 10.59 -8.10 17.37
N GLN A 290 11.04 -7.91 18.62
CA GLN A 290 12.23 -8.61 19.13
C GLN A 290 12.04 -10.14 19.10
N LEU A 291 10.87 -10.63 19.52
CA LEU A 291 10.58 -12.07 19.55
C LEU A 291 10.42 -12.68 18.16
N SER A 292 9.95 -11.92 17.15
CA SER A 292 9.93 -12.40 15.76
C SER A 292 11.35 -12.54 15.21
N HIS A 293 12.24 -11.57 15.47
CA HIS A 293 13.65 -11.70 15.09
C HIS A 293 14.40 -12.79 15.86
N GLU A 294 14.04 -13.06 17.11
CA GLU A 294 14.55 -14.24 17.84
C GLU A 294 14.17 -15.53 17.10
N PHE A 295 12.89 -15.68 16.70
CA PHE A 295 12.44 -16.83 15.91
C PHE A 295 13.12 -16.88 14.53
N GLU A 296 13.28 -15.75 13.86
CA GLU A 296 13.99 -15.66 12.58
C GLU A 296 15.43 -16.19 12.71
N ALA A 297 16.17 -15.76 13.74
CA ALA A 297 17.53 -16.20 13.97
C ALA A 297 17.61 -17.72 14.21
N LEU A 298 16.65 -18.28 14.96
CA LEU A 298 16.53 -19.72 15.17
C LEU A 298 16.29 -20.49 13.88
N VAL A 299 15.41 -20.00 13.00
CA VAL A 299 15.13 -20.61 11.69
C VAL A 299 16.37 -20.56 10.80
N ARG A 300 17.07 -19.43 10.73
CA ARG A 300 18.28 -19.27 9.90
C ARG A 300 19.44 -20.18 10.31
N GLN A 301 19.50 -20.58 11.58
CA GLN A 301 20.53 -21.50 12.09
C GLN A 301 20.29 -22.96 11.66
N ASP A 302 19.08 -23.34 11.28
CA ASP A 302 18.79 -24.70 10.82
C ASP A 302 18.81 -24.76 9.28
N PRO A 303 19.80 -25.45 8.66
CA PRO A 303 19.98 -25.45 7.21
C PRO A 303 18.83 -26.12 6.46
N CYS A 304 17.97 -26.88 7.14
CA CYS A 304 16.79 -27.51 6.54
C CYS A 304 15.69 -26.49 6.21
N PHE A 305 15.72 -25.31 6.83
CA PHE A 305 14.70 -24.28 6.68
C PHE A 305 15.22 -23.07 5.90
N GLU A 306 14.28 -22.25 5.42
CA GLU A 306 14.54 -20.97 4.79
C GLU A 306 13.49 -19.93 5.22
N ILE A 307 13.93 -18.68 5.35
CA ILE A 307 13.07 -17.51 5.51
C ILE A 307 12.58 -17.09 4.12
N CYS A 308 11.28 -16.90 3.97
CA CYS A 308 10.63 -16.70 2.67
C CYS A 308 10.25 -15.24 2.37
N ALA A 309 10.33 -14.35 3.36
CA ALA A 309 10.08 -12.93 3.23
C ALA A 309 10.88 -12.18 4.31
N GLU A 310 11.15 -10.89 4.09
CA GLU A 310 11.78 -10.04 5.09
C GLU A 310 10.94 -10.00 6.38
N VAL A 311 11.60 -10.12 7.53
CA VAL A 311 10.95 -10.05 8.84
C VAL A 311 10.99 -8.59 9.30
N THR A 312 9.97 -7.81 8.95
CA THR A 312 9.93 -6.38 9.29
C THR A 312 9.30 -6.11 10.66
N LEU A 313 8.30 -6.88 11.05
CA LEU A 313 7.52 -6.71 12.28
C LEU A 313 7.28 -8.07 12.97
N GLY A 314 6.12 -8.30 13.59
CA GLY A 314 5.82 -9.49 14.38
C GLY A 314 5.40 -10.74 13.59
N LEU A 315 5.73 -10.86 12.29
CA LEU A 315 5.41 -12.01 11.45
C LEU A 315 6.68 -12.57 10.80
N VAL A 316 6.90 -13.88 10.95
CA VAL A 316 7.96 -14.61 10.24
C VAL A 316 7.35 -15.60 9.26
N CYS A 317 7.75 -15.51 7.99
CA CYS A 317 7.35 -16.45 6.94
C CYS A 317 8.51 -17.41 6.66
N PHE A 318 8.31 -18.71 6.90
CA PHE A 318 9.37 -19.71 6.79
C PHE A 318 8.85 -21.03 6.23
N ARG A 319 9.76 -21.87 5.74
CA ARG A 319 9.44 -23.22 5.26
C ARG A 319 10.63 -24.16 5.39
N LEU A 320 10.37 -25.47 5.36
CA LEU A 320 11.38 -26.46 4.99
C LEU A 320 11.75 -26.28 3.52
N LYS A 321 13.05 -26.33 3.23
CA LYS A 321 13.56 -26.41 1.85
C LYS A 321 13.04 -27.69 1.19
N GLY A 322 12.56 -27.55 -0.04
CA GLY A 322 11.96 -28.65 -0.80
C GLY A 322 10.51 -28.37 -1.19
N SER A 323 9.72 -29.42 -1.45
CA SER A 323 8.38 -29.33 -2.03
C SER A 323 7.31 -28.67 -1.14
N ASN A 324 6.25 -28.13 -1.74
CA ASN A 324 5.07 -27.63 -1.01
C ASN A 324 4.38 -28.73 -0.18
N LYS A 325 4.22 -29.94 -0.74
CA LYS A 325 3.67 -31.12 -0.02
C LYS A 325 4.39 -31.43 1.29
N LEU A 326 5.71 -31.21 1.35
CA LEU A 326 6.49 -31.39 2.58
C LEU A 326 6.09 -30.38 3.66
N ASN A 327 5.84 -29.14 3.26
CA ASN A 327 5.45 -28.07 4.18
C ASN A 327 3.98 -28.16 4.59
N GLU A 328 3.09 -28.61 3.70
CA GLU A 328 1.72 -29.01 4.03
C GLU A 328 1.70 -30.10 5.11
N ALA A 329 2.47 -31.17 4.90
CA ALA A 329 2.60 -32.26 5.86
C ALA A 329 3.21 -31.82 7.21
N LEU A 330 4.20 -30.92 7.18
CA LEU A 330 4.78 -30.35 8.40
C LEU A 330 3.72 -29.53 9.17
N LEU A 331 2.99 -28.66 8.48
CA LEU A 331 1.94 -27.85 9.08
C LEU A 331 0.84 -28.72 9.70
N GLU A 332 0.40 -29.76 8.97
CA GLU A 332 -0.58 -30.72 9.45
C GLU A 332 -0.10 -31.40 10.73
N LYS A 333 1.15 -31.90 10.76
CA LYS A 333 1.75 -32.50 11.96
C LYS A 333 1.81 -31.52 13.14
N ILE A 334 2.20 -30.26 12.89
CA ILE A 334 2.26 -29.22 13.93
C ILE A 334 0.87 -29.00 14.55
N ASN A 335 -0.15 -28.79 13.70
CA ASN A 335 -1.50 -28.51 14.18
C ASN A 335 -2.16 -29.74 14.84
N ASN A 336 -1.92 -30.95 14.32
CA ASN A 336 -2.42 -32.20 14.90
C ASN A 336 -1.78 -32.52 16.26
N ALA A 337 -0.54 -32.07 16.51
CA ALA A 337 0.10 -32.20 17.81
C ALA A 337 -0.53 -31.28 18.89
N ARG A 338 -1.30 -30.27 18.49
CA ARG A 338 -2.08 -29.36 19.36
C ARG A 338 -1.27 -28.62 20.43
N LYS A 339 0.06 -28.54 20.30
CA LYS A 339 0.93 -27.76 21.21
C LYS A 339 1.07 -26.30 20.80
N ILE A 340 1.12 -26.06 19.49
CA ILE A 340 1.11 -24.73 18.87
C ILE A 340 0.15 -24.77 17.68
N HIS A 341 -0.23 -23.60 17.18
CA HIS A 341 -1.06 -23.47 15.99
C HIS A 341 -0.42 -22.51 15.01
N LEU A 342 -0.29 -22.93 13.75
CA LEU A 342 0.18 -22.10 12.65
C LEU A 342 -0.82 -22.16 11.50
N VAL A 343 -0.75 -21.14 10.65
CA VAL A 343 -1.52 -21.06 9.39
C VAL A 343 -0.54 -20.82 8.23
N PRO A 344 -0.85 -21.29 7.01
CA PRO A 344 0.03 -21.07 5.87
C PRO A 344 -0.35 -19.82 5.07
N CYS A 345 0.49 -19.48 4.10
CA CYS A 345 0.13 -18.72 2.91
C CYS A 345 0.89 -19.25 1.69
N HIS A 346 0.57 -18.71 0.52
CA HIS A 346 1.38 -18.89 -0.68
C HIS A 346 2.11 -17.59 -1.00
N LEU A 347 3.43 -17.69 -1.25
CA LEU A 347 4.24 -16.62 -1.81
C LEU A 347 4.65 -17.05 -3.22
N ARG A 348 3.94 -16.51 -4.22
CA ARG A 348 3.95 -17.04 -5.60
C ARG A 348 3.56 -18.53 -5.59
N ASP A 349 4.42 -19.40 -6.10
CA ASP A 349 4.27 -20.85 -6.17
C ASP A 349 4.69 -21.58 -4.89
N LYS A 350 5.16 -20.88 -3.86
CA LYS A 350 5.71 -21.47 -2.63
C LYS A 350 4.69 -21.52 -1.49
N PHE A 351 4.39 -22.71 -0.97
CA PHE A 351 3.66 -22.91 0.29
C PHE A 351 4.57 -22.59 1.48
N VAL A 352 4.14 -21.67 2.34
CA VAL A 352 4.95 -21.09 3.43
C VAL A 352 4.17 -21.10 4.74
N LEU A 353 4.84 -21.42 5.86
CA LEU A 353 4.27 -21.37 7.19
C LEU A 353 4.43 -19.96 7.78
N ARG A 354 3.41 -19.48 8.49
CA ARG A 354 3.41 -18.15 9.12
C ARG A 354 3.49 -18.27 10.63
N PHE A 355 4.53 -17.69 11.21
CA PHE A 355 4.72 -17.58 12.66
C PHE A 355 4.47 -16.13 13.10
N ALA A 356 3.26 -15.86 13.58
CA ALA A 356 2.85 -14.53 14.03
C ALA A 356 2.90 -14.40 15.57
N ILE A 357 3.54 -13.35 16.07
CA ILE A 357 3.63 -13.07 17.51
C ILE A 357 2.34 -12.39 17.99
N CYS A 358 1.38 -13.18 18.48
CA CYS A 358 0.03 -12.70 18.78
C CYS A 358 -0.22 -12.36 20.27
N SER A 359 0.10 -13.28 21.19
CA SER A 359 -0.37 -13.17 22.58
C SER A 359 0.35 -12.06 23.35
N ARG A 360 -0.39 -11.32 24.19
CA ARG A 360 0.17 -10.29 25.08
C ARG A 360 1.22 -10.83 26.06
N THR A 361 1.10 -12.10 26.44
CA THR A 361 1.95 -12.75 27.44
C THR A 361 3.01 -13.66 26.83
N VAL A 362 3.24 -13.55 25.51
CA VAL A 362 4.33 -14.30 24.85
C VAL A 362 5.69 -13.82 25.36
N GLU A 363 6.63 -14.73 25.45
CA GLU A 363 7.98 -14.55 26.01
C GLU A 363 8.95 -15.43 25.20
N SER A 364 10.26 -15.16 25.30
CA SER A 364 11.30 -15.94 24.62
C SER A 364 11.17 -17.44 24.88
N ALA A 365 10.87 -17.87 26.12
CA ALA A 365 10.65 -19.28 26.45
C ALA A 365 9.57 -19.97 25.58
N HIS A 366 8.53 -19.23 25.19
CA HIS A 366 7.49 -19.73 24.30
C HIS A 366 7.99 -19.86 22.85
N ILE A 367 8.84 -18.93 22.39
CA ILE A 367 9.47 -18.97 21.07
C ILE A 367 10.40 -20.19 20.98
N GLN A 368 11.26 -20.37 21.98
CA GLN A 368 12.17 -21.51 22.08
C GLN A 368 11.42 -22.84 22.12
N HIS A 369 10.33 -22.91 22.89
CA HIS A 369 9.48 -24.10 22.95
C HIS A 369 8.84 -24.42 21.59
N ALA A 370 8.25 -23.41 20.94
CA ALA A 370 7.62 -23.58 19.64
C ALA A 370 8.63 -24.02 18.58
N TRP A 371 9.81 -23.41 18.53
CA TRP A 371 10.86 -23.77 17.59
C TRP A 371 11.39 -25.19 17.81
N LYS A 372 11.66 -25.56 19.07
CA LYS A 372 12.05 -26.94 19.42
C LYS A 372 11.01 -27.94 18.92
N HIS A 373 9.73 -27.65 19.13
CA HIS A 373 8.64 -28.52 18.68
C HIS A 373 8.56 -28.63 17.14
N ILE A 374 8.73 -27.51 16.42
CA ILE A 374 8.77 -27.48 14.95
C ILE A 374 9.93 -28.34 14.43
N ARG A 375 11.13 -28.18 14.99
CA ARG A 375 12.33 -28.95 14.60
C ARG A 375 12.19 -30.44 14.86
N GLU A 376 11.64 -30.84 16.00
CA GLU A 376 11.39 -32.24 16.33
C GLU A 376 10.47 -32.89 15.29
N LEU A 377 9.35 -32.24 14.96
CA LEU A 377 8.39 -32.73 13.97
C LEU A 377 8.96 -32.74 12.55
N ALA A 378 9.73 -31.72 12.18
CA ALA A 378 10.43 -31.69 10.90
C ALA A 378 11.46 -32.82 10.79
N THR A 379 12.22 -33.09 11.85
CA THR A 379 13.20 -34.19 11.88
C THR A 379 12.53 -35.55 11.67
N GLN A 380 11.43 -35.81 12.37
CA GLN A 380 10.64 -37.04 12.19
C GLN A 380 10.08 -37.16 10.77
N LEU A 381 9.57 -36.06 10.22
CA LEU A 381 9.03 -36.02 8.85
C LEU A 381 10.10 -36.28 7.79
N LEU A 382 11.31 -35.76 7.98
CA LEU A 382 12.43 -35.96 7.05
C LEU A 382 13.04 -37.37 7.17
N GLN A 383 13.03 -37.98 8.36
CA GLN A 383 13.48 -39.37 8.56
C GLN A 383 12.52 -40.37 7.92
N ALA A 384 11.21 -40.19 8.08
CA ALA A 384 10.18 -41.08 7.50
C ALA A 384 10.11 -41.07 5.96
N ARG A 385 10.86 -40.22 5.26
CA ARG A 385 11.01 -40.24 3.79
C ARG A 385 12.29 -40.93 3.32
N LYS A 386 13.21 -41.26 4.24
CA LYS A 386 14.45 -41.98 3.94
C LYS A 386 14.28 -43.50 4.07
N GLU A 387 13.29 -43.92 4.83
CA GLU A 387 12.72 -45.28 4.85
C GLU A 387 11.69 -45.41 3.73
#